data_AF-A0A7C5TXP5-F1
#
_entry.id   AF-A0A7C5TXP5-F1
#
_cell.length_a   1.000
_cell.length_b   1.000
_cell.length_c   1.000
_cell.angle_alpha   90.00
_cell.angle_beta   90.00
_cell.angle_gamma   90.00
#
_symmetry.space_group_name_H-M   'P 1'
#
loop_
_entity.id
_entity.type
_entity.pdbx_description
1 polymer ?
#
loop_
_entity_poly.entity_id
_entity_poly.type
_entity_poly.pdbx_seq_one_letter_code
_entity_poly.pdbx_strand_id
1 'polypeptide(L)'
;MTKTVYVLSHPNLALVKYWGVMPKEIIGDLNIPRYPTKSSASLIADSYRTITELTVIPNGSGKLLEFCLDGKNISQGSKEWSNVEEFIRNLAIVSGLSSLYRYDYKIRSANDFPTGAGLASSASGFSALAYAFYRVIPEFQNLDERTLSIYAAQLSGSASRSIPSSGGFVVWYRGFDIYQLRNYAQLGYDRDVILKSSYAESLIPAEELDDLRIIIVTVNSAKKNISSREGMEITTRTDPLYWDWVKYEEYVLLPHLISAMRSKDYPRVWELTMKASDGLHSSMLRSYPRIVYMNDDSHKVAGLIIELNQNHGTNIAAYSFDAGPNPVIFTTQEYVQKIVGVLRDNGYDRISVSKVGKGTRQVDEKEGRRLLEYIENMKRSD
;
A
#
# COMPACT_ATOMS: atom_id res chain seq x y z
N MET A 1 -19.85 -14.57 -22.00
CA MET A 1 -19.41 -15.85 -21.39
C MET A 1 -18.81 -15.56 -20.03
N THR A 2 -18.96 -16.46 -19.07
CA THR A 2 -18.27 -16.36 -17.78
C THR A 2 -16.77 -16.34 -18.01
N LYS A 3 -16.06 -15.42 -17.34
CA LYS A 3 -14.60 -15.26 -17.48
C LYS A 3 -13.95 -15.27 -16.10
N THR A 4 -12.84 -16.01 -15.98
CA THR A 4 -12.03 -16.07 -14.76
C THR A 4 -10.62 -15.58 -15.07
N VAL A 5 -10.02 -14.80 -14.17
CA VAL A 5 -8.61 -14.39 -14.22
C VAL A 5 -7.95 -14.58 -12.86
N TYR A 6 -6.63 -14.79 -12.88
CA TYR A 6 -5.79 -14.92 -11.70
C TYR A 6 -4.76 -13.81 -11.70
N VAL A 7 -4.67 -13.06 -10.61
CA VAL A 7 -3.79 -11.90 -10.51
C VAL A 7 -2.91 -12.03 -9.29
N LEU A 8 -1.61 -12.00 -9.53
CA LEU A 8 -0.59 -11.96 -8.49
C LEU A 8 -0.21 -10.51 -8.21
N SER A 9 -0.17 -10.15 -6.94
CA SER A 9 0.31 -8.88 -6.44
C SER A 9 1.20 -9.06 -5.23
N HIS A 10 1.93 -8.00 -4.89
CA HIS A 10 2.90 -7.97 -3.81
C HIS A 10 2.62 -6.74 -2.93
N PRO A 11 2.90 -6.82 -1.62
CA PRO A 11 2.85 -5.66 -0.74
C PRO A 11 3.86 -4.59 -1.20
N ASN A 12 3.60 -3.35 -0.83
CA ASN A 12 4.59 -2.28 -0.89
C ASN A 12 4.83 -1.71 0.50
N LEU A 13 6.09 -1.39 0.80
CA LEU A 13 6.54 -0.90 2.09
C LEU A 13 7.05 0.53 1.90
N ALA A 14 6.43 1.46 2.63
CA ALA A 14 6.59 2.89 2.37
C ALA A 14 7.90 3.44 2.95
N LEU A 15 8.69 4.09 2.08
CA LEU A 15 9.82 4.95 2.44
C LEU A 15 9.33 6.36 2.82
N VAL A 16 8.39 6.91 2.04
CA VAL A 16 7.60 8.11 2.41
C VAL A 16 6.16 7.69 2.61
N LYS A 17 5.60 8.07 3.76
CA LYS A 17 4.34 7.49 4.24
C LYS A 17 3.12 8.02 3.50
N TYR A 18 2.08 7.21 3.39
CA TYR A 18 0.74 7.69 3.02
C TYR A 18 -0.09 7.80 4.29
N TRP A 19 -0.44 9.03 4.70
CA TRP A 19 -1.28 9.26 5.87
C TRP A 19 -2.08 10.56 5.73
N GLY A 20 -3.38 10.38 5.56
CA GLY A 20 -4.35 11.42 5.31
C GLY A 20 -5.12 11.25 4.01
N VAL A 21 -6.40 11.56 4.09
CA VAL A 21 -7.31 11.66 2.95
C VAL A 21 -7.81 13.10 2.92
N MET A 22 -7.90 13.68 1.73
CA MET A 22 -8.45 15.01 1.57
C MET A 22 -9.85 15.07 2.19
N PRO A 23 -10.17 16.09 3.02
CA PRO A 23 -11.46 16.14 3.69
C PRO A 23 -12.63 16.14 2.69
N LYS A 24 -13.73 15.48 3.05
CA LYS A 24 -14.91 15.36 2.17
C LYS A 24 -15.51 16.73 1.85
N GLU A 25 -15.33 17.71 2.72
CA GLU A 25 -15.75 19.10 2.52
C GLU A 25 -14.99 19.80 1.38
N ILE A 26 -13.85 19.24 0.94
CA ILE A 26 -13.03 19.77 -0.16
C ILE A 26 -13.32 19.05 -1.49
N ILE A 27 -13.49 17.73 -1.46
CA ILE A 27 -13.59 16.89 -2.67
C ILE A 27 -14.94 16.21 -2.85
N GLY A 28 -15.88 16.40 -1.93
CA GLY A 28 -17.17 15.70 -1.91
C GLY A 28 -17.99 15.90 -3.17
N ASP A 29 -18.02 17.13 -3.68
CA ASP A 29 -18.77 17.49 -4.90
C ASP A 29 -18.16 16.87 -6.17
N LEU A 30 -16.90 16.45 -6.11
CA LEU A 30 -16.20 15.79 -7.23
C LEU A 30 -16.52 14.30 -7.32
N ASN A 31 -17.22 13.70 -6.34
CA ASN A 31 -17.45 12.24 -6.29
C ASN A 31 -16.14 11.45 -6.51
N ILE A 32 -15.05 11.89 -5.87
CA ILE A 32 -13.76 11.19 -5.82
C ILE A 32 -13.68 10.56 -4.43
N PRO A 33 -13.84 9.23 -4.29
CA PRO A 33 -13.89 8.57 -2.99
C PRO A 33 -12.65 8.78 -2.13
N ARG A 34 -11.46 8.82 -2.76
CA ARG A 34 -10.20 8.95 -2.05
C ARG A 34 -9.21 9.79 -2.85
N TYR A 35 -8.76 10.87 -2.23
CA TYR A 35 -7.69 11.70 -2.73
C TYR A 35 -6.66 11.91 -1.60
N PRO A 36 -5.36 11.65 -1.82
CA PRO A 36 -4.37 11.78 -0.77
C PRO A 36 -4.07 13.27 -0.49
N THR A 37 -3.65 13.57 0.73
CA THR A 37 -3.17 14.91 1.11
C THR A 37 -1.74 15.18 0.67
N LYS A 38 -0.94 14.11 0.53
CA LYS A 38 0.46 14.16 0.13
C LYS A 38 0.88 12.93 -0.68
N SER A 39 1.92 13.12 -1.49
CA SER A 39 2.54 12.06 -2.26
C SER A 39 3.27 11.08 -1.32
N SER A 40 3.52 9.88 -1.80
CA SER A 40 4.14 8.82 -1.01
C SER A 40 5.00 7.91 -1.89
N ALA A 41 5.97 7.24 -1.30
CA ALA A 41 6.91 6.41 -2.05
C ALA A 41 7.19 5.11 -1.32
N SER A 42 7.37 4.02 -2.05
CA SER A 42 7.55 2.67 -1.48
C SER A 42 8.42 1.77 -2.33
N LEU A 43 8.93 0.71 -1.72
CA LEU A 43 9.50 -0.45 -2.41
C LEU A 43 8.53 -1.62 -2.37
N ILE A 44 8.44 -2.37 -3.46
CA ILE A 44 7.66 -3.62 -3.51
C ILE A 44 8.44 -4.74 -2.82
N ALA A 45 7.81 -5.51 -1.93
CA ALA A 45 8.45 -6.67 -1.30
C ALA A 45 8.02 -7.98 -1.98
N ASP A 46 8.97 -8.63 -2.64
CA ASP A 46 8.78 -9.87 -3.39
C ASP A 46 8.46 -11.10 -2.52
N SER A 47 8.96 -11.13 -1.28
CA SER A 47 8.85 -12.27 -0.35
C SER A 47 7.41 -12.67 0.03
N TYR A 48 6.46 -11.75 -0.17
CA TYR A 48 5.06 -12.00 0.12
C TYR A 48 4.20 -11.75 -1.11
N ARG A 49 3.12 -12.50 -1.21
CA ARG A 49 2.25 -12.61 -2.36
C ARG A 49 0.81 -12.53 -1.93
N THR A 50 0.02 -11.91 -2.79
CA THR A 50 -1.44 -12.00 -2.78
C THR A 50 -1.89 -12.48 -4.15
N ILE A 51 -2.66 -13.55 -4.18
CA ILE A 51 -3.24 -14.10 -5.40
C ILE A 51 -4.75 -13.92 -5.32
N THR A 52 -5.34 -13.32 -6.34
CA THR A 52 -6.78 -13.11 -6.44
C THR A 52 -7.30 -13.76 -7.71
N GLU A 53 -8.27 -14.64 -7.53
CA GLU A 53 -9.16 -15.15 -8.56
C GLU A 53 -10.42 -14.28 -8.59
N LEU A 54 -10.73 -13.77 -9.78
CA LEU A 54 -11.99 -13.07 -10.05
C LEU A 54 -12.73 -13.79 -11.17
N THR A 55 -13.94 -14.24 -10.88
CA THR A 55 -14.89 -14.74 -11.88
C THR A 55 -16.00 -13.73 -12.10
N VAL A 56 -16.23 -13.38 -13.36
CA VAL A 56 -17.28 -12.47 -13.80
C VAL A 56 -18.35 -13.24 -14.56
N ILE A 57 -19.59 -13.12 -14.12
CA ILE A 57 -20.76 -13.80 -14.68
C ILE A 57 -21.61 -12.75 -15.41
N PRO A 58 -21.85 -12.87 -16.72
CA PRO A 58 -22.65 -11.91 -17.48
C PRO A 58 -24.14 -11.98 -17.13
N ASN A 59 -24.89 -10.95 -17.52
CA ASN A 59 -26.33 -10.80 -17.24
C ASN A 59 -26.65 -10.75 -15.74
N GLY A 60 -25.70 -10.22 -14.96
CA GLY A 60 -25.85 -9.99 -13.53
C GLY A 60 -26.46 -8.64 -13.20
N SER A 61 -26.33 -8.27 -11.93
CA SER A 61 -26.87 -7.05 -11.33
C SER A 61 -25.84 -6.27 -10.51
N GLY A 62 -24.56 -6.58 -10.71
CA GLY A 62 -23.44 -5.98 -9.95
C GLY A 62 -23.18 -6.65 -8.61
N LYS A 63 -23.73 -7.85 -8.35
CA LYS A 63 -23.68 -8.47 -7.02
C LYS A 63 -22.41 -9.25 -6.81
N LEU A 64 -21.87 -9.17 -5.61
CA LEU A 64 -20.93 -10.16 -5.09
C LEU A 64 -21.75 -11.39 -4.67
N LEU A 65 -21.50 -12.54 -5.30
CA LEU A 65 -22.21 -13.79 -5.00
C LEU A 65 -21.44 -14.65 -4.01
N GLU A 66 -20.11 -14.69 -4.16
CA GLU A 66 -19.21 -15.47 -3.33
C GLU A 66 -17.94 -14.67 -3.05
N PHE A 67 -17.50 -14.72 -1.80
CA PHE A 67 -16.21 -14.15 -1.39
C PHE A 67 -15.50 -15.11 -0.45
N CYS A 68 -14.31 -15.55 -0.86
CA CYS A 68 -13.40 -16.34 -0.04
C CYS A 68 -12.11 -15.56 0.18
N LEU A 69 -11.65 -15.50 1.43
CA LEU A 69 -10.38 -14.88 1.82
C LEU A 69 -9.58 -15.87 2.68
N ASP A 70 -8.35 -16.17 2.27
CA ASP A 70 -7.45 -17.10 2.98
C ASP A 70 -8.10 -18.47 3.26
N GLY A 71 -8.84 -18.99 2.28
CA GLY A 71 -9.51 -20.28 2.35
C GLY A 71 -10.78 -20.29 3.21
N LYS A 72 -11.22 -19.13 3.71
CA LYS A 72 -12.44 -18.97 4.52
C LYS A 72 -13.51 -18.22 3.73
N ASN A 73 -14.72 -18.78 3.69
CA ASN A 73 -15.87 -18.10 3.13
C ASN A 73 -16.25 -16.91 4.01
N ILE A 74 -16.31 -15.74 3.40
CA ILE A 74 -16.68 -14.49 4.08
C ILE A 74 -18.19 -14.34 4.00
N SER A 75 -18.81 -14.12 5.16
CA SER A 75 -20.26 -13.97 5.26
C SER A 75 -20.72 -12.63 4.67
N GLN A 76 -21.83 -12.66 3.97
CA GLN A 76 -22.49 -11.44 3.49
C GLN A 76 -22.79 -10.50 4.67
N GLY A 77 -22.49 -9.21 4.50
CA GLY A 77 -22.66 -8.20 5.56
C GLY A 77 -21.49 -8.09 6.55
N SER A 78 -20.45 -8.92 6.45
CA SER A 78 -19.21 -8.69 7.20
C SER A 78 -18.49 -7.42 6.71
N LYS A 79 -17.57 -6.89 7.53
CA LYS A 79 -16.76 -5.72 7.16
C LYS A 79 -15.96 -5.97 5.88
N GLU A 80 -15.36 -7.15 5.74
CA GLU A 80 -14.58 -7.55 4.57
C GLU A 80 -15.47 -7.63 3.33
N TRP A 81 -16.67 -8.19 3.43
CA TRP A 81 -17.65 -8.22 2.34
C TRP A 81 -18.05 -6.81 1.90
N SER A 82 -18.42 -5.96 2.86
CA SER A 82 -18.82 -4.57 2.58
C SER A 82 -17.68 -3.74 1.96
N ASN A 83 -16.42 -4.03 2.29
CA ASN A 83 -15.27 -3.38 1.65
C ASN A 83 -15.18 -3.74 0.16
N VAL A 84 -15.50 -4.97 -0.23
CA VAL A 84 -15.52 -5.39 -1.64
C VAL A 84 -16.70 -4.79 -2.38
N GLU A 85 -17.89 -4.71 -1.76
CA GLU A 85 -19.03 -4.00 -2.35
C GLU A 85 -18.78 -2.49 -2.49
N GLU A 86 -18.14 -1.85 -1.50
CA GLU A 86 -17.66 -0.46 -1.59
C GLU A 86 -16.66 -0.32 -2.74
N PHE A 87 -15.77 -1.30 -2.94
CA PHE A 87 -14.87 -1.35 -4.09
C PHE A 87 -15.63 -1.31 -5.42
N ILE A 88 -16.62 -2.18 -5.63
CA ILE A 88 -17.33 -2.28 -6.93
C ILE A 88 -18.05 -0.97 -7.22
N ARG A 89 -18.72 -0.42 -6.21
CA ARG A 89 -19.42 0.87 -6.30
C ARG A 89 -18.47 2.03 -6.60
N ASN A 90 -17.35 2.12 -5.89
CA ASN A 90 -16.36 3.19 -6.11
C ASN A 90 -15.75 3.08 -7.51
N LEU A 91 -15.45 1.87 -7.97
CA LEU A 91 -14.94 1.63 -9.32
C LEU A 91 -15.95 2.10 -10.38
N ALA A 92 -17.25 1.81 -10.23
CA ALA A 92 -18.30 2.31 -11.11
C ALA A 92 -18.37 3.85 -11.11
N ILE A 93 -18.26 4.49 -9.95
CA ILE A 93 -18.28 5.96 -9.82
C ILE A 93 -17.08 6.60 -10.52
N VAL A 94 -15.87 6.07 -10.31
CA VAL A 94 -14.64 6.70 -10.85
C VAL A 94 -14.40 6.40 -12.31
N SER A 95 -14.83 5.25 -12.80
CA SER A 95 -14.77 4.92 -14.23
C SER A 95 -15.94 5.47 -15.03
N GLY A 96 -17.04 5.86 -14.38
CA GLY A 96 -18.29 6.21 -15.06
C GLY A 96 -19.00 5.02 -15.72
N LEU A 97 -18.53 3.79 -15.47
CA LEU A 97 -19.06 2.59 -16.12
C LEU A 97 -20.16 1.93 -15.30
N SER A 98 -21.41 2.23 -15.66
CA SER A 98 -22.57 1.49 -15.17
C SER A 98 -22.63 0.05 -15.68
N SER A 99 -21.81 -0.30 -16.68
CA SER A 99 -21.74 -1.66 -17.23
C SER A 99 -21.18 -2.68 -16.22
N LEU A 100 -20.49 -2.25 -15.16
CA LEU A 100 -20.14 -3.12 -14.04
C LEU A 100 -21.39 -3.78 -13.43
N TYR A 101 -22.53 -3.09 -13.39
CA TYR A 101 -23.78 -3.65 -12.89
C TYR A 101 -24.44 -4.67 -13.82
N ARG A 102 -23.85 -4.97 -15.00
CA ARG A 102 -24.32 -6.03 -15.90
C ARG A 102 -23.69 -7.40 -15.59
N TYR A 103 -22.85 -7.45 -14.57
CA TYR A 103 -22.12 -8.65 -14.19
C TYR A 103 -22.32 -8.97 -12.71
N ASP A 104 -22.30 -10.24 -12.36
CA ASP A 104 -22.14 -10.69 -10.98
C ASP A 104 -20.74 -11.28 -10.77
N TYR A 105 -20.27 -11.27 -9.53
CA TYR A 105 -18.87 -11.51 -9.20
C TYR A 105 -18.71 -12.63 -8.19
N LYS A 106 -17.69 -13.47 -8.40
CA LYS A 106 -17.15 -14.37 -7.38
C LYS A 106 -15.68 -14.04 -7.19
N ILE A 107 -15.24 -13.90 -5.94
CA ILE A 107 -13.87 -13.53 -5.60
C ILE A 107 -13.30 -14.55 -4.64
N ARG A 108 -12.10 -15.03 -4.95
CA ARG A 108 -11.29 -15.81 -4.02
C ARG A 108 -9.90 -15.18 -3.95
N SER A 109 -9.47 -14.81 -2.75
CA SER A 109 -8.18 -14.16 -2.55
C SER A 109 -7.42 -14.83 -1.41
N ALA A 110 -6.11 -14.97 -1.54
CA ALA A 110 -5.27 -15.51 -0.49
C ALA A 110 -3.95 -14.74 -0.40
N ASN A 111 -3.46 -14.53 0.82
CA ASN A 111 -2.18 -13.88 1.09
C ASN A 111 -1.28 -14.75 1.98
N ASP A 112 0.03 -14.79 1.70
CA ASP A 112 1.02 -15.49 2.53
C ASP A 112 1.68 -14.60 3.59
N PHE A 113 1.08 -13.44 3.89
CA PHE A 113 1.48 -12.60 5.02
C PHE A 113 1.05 -13.21 6.35
N PRO A 114 1.82 -13.05 7.44
CA PRO A 114 1.32 -13.33 8.79
C PRO A 114 0.10 -12.44 9.08
N THR A 115 -1.07 -13.06 9.32
CA THR A 115 -2.32 -12.33 9.61
C THR A 115 -2.16 -11.53 10.90
N GLY A 116 -2.63 -10.28 10.94
CA GLY A 116 -2.55 -9.45 12.15
C GLY A 116 -1.22 -8.70 12.37
N ALA A 117 -0.20 -8.91 11.53
CA ALA A 117 1.09 -8.23 11.64
C ALA A 117 1.05 -6.72 11.31
N GLY A 118 -0.12 -6.12 11.12
CA GLY A 118 -0.26 -4.70 10.82
C GLY A 118 0.38 -4.21 9.50
N LEU A 119 0.95 -5.12 8.72
CA LEU A 119 1.58 -4.91 7.42
C LEU A 119 0.51 -4.79 6.32
N ALA A 120 0.89 -4.17 5.19
CA ALA A 120 0.04 -3.68 4.11
C ALA A 120 -0.71 -4.75 3.28
N SER A 121 -1.20 -5.83 3.89
CA SER A 121 -1.98 -6.90 3.26
C SER A 121 -3.19 -6.40 2.45
N SER A 122 -3.83 -5.31 2.88
CA SER A 122 -4.92 -4.70 2.12
C SER A 122 -4.44 -4.09 0.79
N ALA A 123 -3.21 -3.56 0.73
CA ALA A 123 -2.69 -2.91 -0.47
C ALA A 123 -2.58 -3.92 -1.62
N SER A 124 -1.92 -5.06 -1.38
CA SER A 124 -1.72 -6.12 -2.39
C SER A 124 -3.04 -6.81 -2.79
N GLY A 125 -3.96 -6.99 -1.84
CA GLY A 125 -5.30 -7.52 -2.13
C GLY A 125 -6.11 -6.61 -3.05
N PHE A 126 -6.16 -5.30 -2.75
CA PHE A 126 -6.91 -4.36 -3.57
C PHE A 126 -6.23 -4.05 -4.90
N SER A 127 -4.90 -4.09 -5.01
CA SER A 127 -4.22 -3.98 -6.30
C SER A 127 -4.46 -5.20 -7.18
N ALA A 128 -4.40 -6.42 -6.60
CA ALA A 128 -4.75 -7.64 -7.31
C ALA A 128 -6.20 -7.60 -7.82
N LEU A 129 -7.14 -7.14 -6.97
CA LEU A 129 -8.55 -7.02 -7.35
C LEU A 129 -8.77 -5.96 -8.44
N ALA A 130 -8.19 -4.76 -8.30
CA ALA A 130 -8.29 -3.70 -9.31
C ALA A 130 -7.80 -4.18 -10.68
N TYR A 131 -6.63 -4.83 -10.69
CA TYR A 131 -6.03 -5.38 -11.90
C TYR A 131 -6.88 -6.54 -12.46
N ALA A 132 -7.50 -7.36 -11.60
CA ALA A 132 -8.39 -8.42 -12.06
C ALA A 132 -9.61 -7.84 -12.82
N PHE A 133 -10.26 -6.81 -12.27
CA PHE A 133 -11.35 -6.09 -12.95
C PHE A 133 -10.89 -5.50 -14.29
N TYR A 134 -9.70 -4.89 -14.33
CA TYR A 134 -9.09 -4.38 -15.55
C TYR A 134 -8.94 -5.44 -16.66
N ARG A 135 -8.59 -6.68 -16.29
CA ARG A 135 -8.39 -7.78 -17.27
C ARG A 135 -9.68 -8.44 -17.74
N VAL A 136 -10.77 -8.36 -16.98
CA VAL A 136 -12.03 -9.05 -17.30
C VAL A 136 -13.06 -8.15 -17.96
N ILE A 137 -13.16 -6.89 -17.54
CA ILE A 137 -14.15 -5.94 -18.07
C ILE A 137 -13.65 -5.38 -19.42
N PRO A 138 -14.34 -5.63 -20.54
CA PRO A 138 -13.88 -5.22 -21.87
C PRO A 138 -13.55 -3.73 -21.99
N GLU A 139 -14.35 -2.86 -21.37
CA GLU A 139 -14.18 -1.41 -21.38
C GLU A 139 -12.89 -0.95 -20.70
N PHE A 140 -12.30 -1.80 -19.86
CA PHE A 140 -11.01 -1.54 -19.23
C PHE A 140 -9.83 -2.10 -20.01
N GLN A 141 -9.99 -2.97 -20.99
CA GLN A 141 -8.90 -3.80 -21.55
C GLN A 141 -7.78 -3.05 -22.32
N ASN A 142 -7.74 -1.72 -22.31
CA ASN A 142 -6.68 -0.92 -22.94
C ASN A 142 -6.19 0.26 -22.08
N LEU A 143 -6.58 0.34 -20.80
CA LEU A 143 -6.08 1.39 -19.92
C LEU A 143 -4.59 1.19 -19.60
N ASP A 144 -3.86 2.30 -19.53
CA ASP A 144 -2.48 2.26 -19.06
C ASP A 144 -2.39 1.96 -17.55
N GLU A 145 -1.20 1.55 -17.10
CA GLU A 145 -0.95 1.28 -15.68
C GLU A 145 -1.20 2.51 -14.81
N ARG A 146 -1.03 3.71 -15.37
CA ARG A 146 -1.32 4.98 -14.70
C ARG A 146 -2.80 5.09 -14.32
N THR A 147 -3.70 4.86 -15.28
CA THR A 147 -5.14 4.85 -15.06
C THR A 147 -5.54 3.73 -14.11
N LEU A 148 -4.94 2.55 -14.25
CA LEU A 148 -5.19 1.45 -13.32
C LEU A 148 -4.77 1.79 -11.88
N SER A 149 -3.65 2.51 -11.70
CA SER A 149 -3.21 2.96 -10.37
C SER A 149 -4.16 3.98 -9.75
N ILE A 150 -4.78 4.84 -10.56
CA ILE A 150 -5.80 5.80 -10.12
C ILE A 150 -7.00 5.03 -9.56
N TYR A 151 -7.49 4.02 -10.28
CA TYR A 151 -8.61 3.20 -9.83
C TYR A 151 -8.26 2.39 -8.58
N ALA A 152 -7.06 1.80 -8.53
CA ALA A 152 -6.58 1.06 -7.37
C ALA A 152 -6.53 1.95 -6.11
N ALA A 153 -6.12 3.22 -6.26
CA ALA A 153 -6.09 4.19 -5.18
C ALA A 153 -7.47 4.43 -4.54
N GLN A 154 -8.55 4.37 -5.32
CA GLN A 154 -9.92 4.63 -4.83
C GLN A 154 -10.45 3.55 -3.87
N LEU A 155 -9.77 2.41 -3.83
CA LEU A 155 -10.11 1.25 -3.01
C LEU A 155 -9.31 1.32 -1.72
N SER A 156 -7.99 1.34 -1.88
CA SER A 156 -6.99 1.46 -0.83
C SER A 156 -5.87 2.30 -1.41
N GLY A 157 -5.62 3.49 -0.85
CA GLY A 157 -4.66 4.43 -1.42
C GLY A 157 -3.30 3.80 -1.72
N SER A 158 -2.76 3.00 -0.79
CA SER A 158 -1.50 2.28 -0.96
C SER A 158 -1.50 1.19 -2.03
N ALA A 159 -2.67 0.71 -2.48
CA ALA A 159 -2.77 -0.29 -3.56
C ALA A 159 -2.28 0.28 -4.90
N SER A 160 -2.39 1.60 -5.11
CA SER A 160 -1.90 2.27 -6.32
C SER A 160 -0.42 1.97 -6.57
N ARG A 161 0.40 1.97 -5.51
CA ARG A 161 1.84 1.73 -5.60
C ARG A 161 2.21 0.28 -5.88
N SER A 162 1.28 -0.67 -5.74
CA SER A 162 1.49 -2.06 -6.13
C SER A 162 1.13 -2.33 -7.59
N ILE A 163 0.54 -1.37 -8.33
CA ILE A 163 0.09 -1.57 -9.71
C ILE A 163 1.23 -1.64 -10.73
N PRO A 164 2.21 -0.70 -10.79
CA PRO A 164 3.18 -0.67 -11.89
C PRO A 164 3.94 -1.99 -12.03
N SER A 165 3.87 -2.66 -13.17
CA SER A 165 4.33 -4.05 -13.29
C SER A 165 5.85 -4.20 -13.15
N SER A 166 6.61 -3.18 -13.52
CA SER A 166 8.06 -3.10 -13.27
C SER A 166 8.43 -3.08 -11.78
N GLY A 167 7.47 -2.77 -10.91
CA GLY A 167 7.64 -2.72 -9.46
C GLY A 167 8.74 -1.75 -9.04
N GLY A 168 9.65 -2.19 -8.17
CA GLY A 168 10.79 -1.38 -7.79
C GLY A 168 10.46 -0.24 -6.82
N PHE A 169 11.01 0.94 -7.08
CA PHE A 169 10.71 2.17 -6.36
C PHE A 169 9.55 2.91 -7.01
N VAL A 170 8.41 2.88 -6.33
CA VAL A 170 7.14 3.40 -6.83
C VAL A 170 6.71 4.63 -6.04
N VAL A 171 6.35 5.70 -6.74
CA VAL A 171 5.81 6.93 -6.17
C VAL A 171 4.33 7.03 -6.52
N TRP A 172 3.48 7.30 -5.52
CA TRP A 172 2.10 7.75 -5.72
C TRP A 172 2.04 9.26 -5.54
N TYR A 173 1.80 9.97 -6.62
CA TYR A 173 1.63 11.42 -6.63
C TYR A 173 0.25 11.80 -6.14
N ARG A 174 0.20 12.84 -5.31
CA ARG A 174 -1.07 13.35 -4.80
C ARG A 174 -1.90 14.09 -5.84
N GLY A 175 -1.26 14.66 -6.87
CA GLY A 175 -1.91 15.60 -7.77
C GLY A 175 -2.05 17.00 -7.15
N PHE A 176 -3.26 17.56 -7.17
CA PHE A 176 -3.60 18.90 -6.69
C PHE A 176 -3.50 19.02 -5.16
N ASP A 177 -3.09 20.19 -4.65
CA ASP A 177 -3.09 20.44 -3.20
C ASP A 177 -4.46 20.94 -2.72
N ILE A 178 -4.59 21.08 -1.40
CA ILE A 178 -5.81 21.58 -0.79
C ILE A 178 -6.22 22.97 -1.30
N TYR A 179 -5.26 23.86 -1.62
CA TYR A 179 -5.57 25.20 -2.13
C TYR A 179 -6.08 25.13 -3.56
N GLN A 180 -5.43 24.34 -4.42
CA GLN A 180 -5.88 24.19 -5.79
C GLN A 180 -7.23 23.45 -5.85
N LEU A 181 -7.45 22.44 -5.00
CA LEU A 181 -8.75 21.77 -4.90
C LEU A 181 -9.84 22.74 -4.40
N ARG A 182 -9.60 23.58 -3.40
CA ARG A 182 -10.60 24.58 -2.97
C ARG A 182 -11.00 25.56 -4.07
N ASN A 183 -10.14 25.76 -5.07
CA ASN A 183 -10.36 26.71 -6.15
C ASN A 183 -10.58 26.02 -7.51
N TYR A 184 -10.81 24.70 -7.56
CA TYR A 184 -10.82 23.94 -8.82
C TYR A 184 -11.79 24.52 -9.86
N ALA A 185 -12.97 24.96 -9.41
CA ALA A 185 -14.01 25.50 -10.29
C ALA A 185 -13.58 26.84 -10.91
N GLN A 186 -12.90 27.70 -10.15
CA GLN A 186 -12.36 28.97 -10.64
C GLN A 186 -11.15 28.76 -11.57
N LEU A 187 -10.40 27.68 -11.35
CA LEU A 187 -9.27 27.27 -12.18
C LEU A 187 -9.72 26.55 -13.47
N GLY A 188 -11.02 26.31 -13.65
CA GLY A 188 -11.57 25.63 -14.83
C GLY A 188 -11.23 24.14 -14.91
N TYR A 189 -10.83 23.52 -13.80
CA TYR A 189 -10.56 22.08 -13.75
C TYR A 189 -11.84 21.30 -13.52
N ASP A 190 -12.10 20.31 -14.37
CA ASP A 190 -13.15 19.35 -14.13
C ASP A 190 -12.69 18.20 -13.22
N ARG A 191 -13.66 17.34 -12.87
CA ARG A 191 -13.43 16.15 -12.07
C ARG A 191 -12.36 15.22 -12.64
N ASP A 192 -12.36 15.01 -13.95
CA ASP A 192 -11.49 14.02 -14.58
C ASP A 192 -10.04 14.49 -14.61
N VAL A 193 -9.80 15.79 -14.80
CA VAL A 193 -8.47 16.41 -14.65
C VAL A 193 -7.95 16.19 -13.22
N ILE A 194 -8.78 16.44 -12.22
CA ILE A 194 -8.40 16.26 -10.81
C ILE A 194 -8.13 14.78 -10.51
N LEU A 195 -9.04 13.88 -10.89
CA LEU A 195 -8.90 12.44 -10.66
C LEU A 195 -7.62 11.89 -11.32
N LYS A 196 -7.34 12.27 -12.58
CA LYS A 196 -6.18 11.77 -13.34
C LYS A 196 -4.84 12.31 -12.85
N SER A 197 -4.83 13.35 -12.03
CA SER A 197 -3.60 13.93 -11.48
C SER A 197 -2.99 13.12 -10.32
N SER A 198 -3.75 12.23 -9.67
CA SER A 198 -3.26 11.40 -8.57
C SER A 198 -3.07 9.94 -8.98
N TYR A 199 -1.85 9.59 -9.35
CA TYR A 199 -1.50 8.28 -9.92
C TYR A 199 -0.17 7.78 -9.36
N ALA A 200 0.09 6.48 -9.48
CA ALA A 200 1.36 5.89 -9.14
C ALA A 200 2.19 5.53 -10.37
N GLU A 201 3.51 5.65 -10.26
CA GLU A 201 4.45 5.24 -11.30
C GLU A 201 5.72 4.64 -10.68
N SER A 202 6.29 3.65 -11.36
CA SER A 202 7.62 3.13 -11.04
C SER A 202 8.67 4.10 -11.56
N LEU A 203 9.47 4.68 -10.66
CA LEU A 203 10.58 5.56 -11.02
C LEU A 203 11.88 4.81 -11.25
N ILE A 204 12.07 3.67 -10.58
CA ILE A 204 13.23 2.79 -10.77
C ILE A 204 12.69 1.36 -10.73
N PRO A 205 12.82 0.58 -11.81
CA PRO A 205 12.29 -0.77 -11.89
C PRO A 205 13.02 -1.73 -10.93
N ALA A 206 12.39 -2.85 -10.59
CA ALA A 206 12.92 -3.80 -9.61
C ALA A 206 14.31 -4.36 -10.00
N GLU A 207 14.55 -4.53 -11.30
CA GLU A 207 15.79 -5.06 -11.86
C GLU A 207 17.01 -4.16 -11.58
N GLU A 208 16.80 -2.85 -11.35
CA GLU A 208 17.87 -1.90 -11.08
C GLU A 208 18.18 -1.74 -9.57
N LEU A 209 17.40 -2.41 -8.71
CA LEU A 209 17.46 -2.35 -7.24
C LEU A 209 17.71 -3.75 -6.63
N ASP A 210 18.48 -4.58 -7.33
CA ASP A 210 18.76 -5.97 -6.99
C ASP A 210 19.62 -6.14 -5.71
N ASP A 211 20.29 -5.08 -5.29
CA ASP A 211 21.06 -4.95 -4.06
C ASP A 211 20.19 -4.62 -2.84
N LEU A 212 19.05 -3.96 -3.02
CA LEU A 212 18.17 -3.53 -1.92
C LEU A 212 17.42 -4.70 -1.27
N ARG A 213 17.29 -4.63 0.05
CA ARG A 213 16.63 -5.63 0.89
C ARG A 213 15.66 -4.97 1.84
N ILE A 214 14.55 -5.66 2.06
CA ILE A 214 13.49 -5.27 2.99
C ILE A 214 13.37 -6.37 4.03
N ILE A 215 13.78 -6.08 5.26
CA ILE A 215 13.72 -7.00 6.39
C ILE A 215 12.47 -6.64 7.20
N ILE A 216 11.59 -7.61 7.40
CA ILE A 216 10.32 -7.43 8.10
C ILE A 216 10.39 -8.21 9.40
N VAL A 217 10.22 -7.52 10.52
CA VAL A 217 10.29 -8.09 11.86
C VAL A 217 8.89 -8.14 12.45
N THR A 218 8.45 -9.30 12.91
CA THR A 218 7.15 -9.46 13.58
C THR A 218 7.36 -9.44 15.09
N VAL A 219 7.12 -8.28 15.73
CA VAL A 219 7.23 -8.10 17.19
C VAL A 219 5.90 -8.29 17.90
N ASN A 220 4.78 -7.97 17.25
CA ASN A 220 3.45 -8.24 17.78
C ASN A 220 2.47 -8.59 16.64
N SER A 221 1.50 -9.45 16.96
CA SER A 221 0.42 -9.90 16.06
C SER A 221 -0.97 -9.51 16.55
N ALA A 222 -1.07 -8.80 17.67
CA ALA A 222 -2.33 -8.31 18.20
C ALA A 222 -3.02 -7.35 17.23
N LYS A 223 -4.35 -7.43 17.17
CA LYS A 223 -5.16 -6.58 16.30
C LYS A 223 -4.98 -5.10 16.66
N LYS A 224 -4.91 -4.26 15.63
CA LYS A 224 -4.85 -2.80 15.78
C LYS A 224 -6.12 -2.31 16.49
N ASN A 225 -5.95 -1.42 17.48
CA ASN A 225 -7.09 -0.78 18.15
C ASN A 225 -7.79 0.23 17.23
N ILE A 226 -7.01 1.00 16.47
CA ILE A 226 -7.51 1.99 15.50
C ILE A 226 -7.09 1.54 14.10
N SER A 227 -8.01 1.60 13.14
CA SER A 227 -7.69 1.25 11.75
C SER A 227 -6.88 2.36 11.07
N SER A 228 -6.09 2.04 10.04
CA SER A 228 -5.36 3.08 9.28
C SER A 228 -6.29 4.15 8.72
N ARG A 229 -7.48 3.77 8.20
CA ARG A 229 -8.47 4.70 7.64
C ARG A 229 -8.94 5.69 8.69
N GLU A 230 -9.37 5.18 9.84
CA GLU A 230 -9.83 5.99 10.97
C GLU A 230 -8.70 6.86 11.54
N GLY A 231 -7.51 6.30 11.71
CA GLY A 231 -6.37 7.05 12.21
C GLY A 231 -5.96 8.20 11.29
N MET A 232 -6.00 8.00 9.98
CA MET A 232 -5.74 9.06 9.01
C MET A 232 -6.77 10.19 9.10
N GLU A 233 -8.06 9.85 9.25
CA GLU A 233 -9.14 10.82 9.40
C GLU A 233 -8.99 11.64 10.68
N ILE A 234 -8.69 10.98 11.81
CA ILE A 234 -8.41 11.64 13.09
C ILE A 234 -7.20 12.57 12.94
N THR A 235 -6.09 12.08 12.40
CA THR A 235 -4.85 12.87 12.29
C THR A 235 -5.03 14.09 11.40
N THR A 236 -5.61 13.94 10.20
CA THR A 236 -5.85 15.08 9.29
C THR A 236 -6.75 16.14 9.91
N ARG A 237 -7.69 15.76 10.78
CA ARG A 237 -8.63 16.71 11.41
C ARG A 237 -8.08 17.37 12.67
N THR A 238 -7.17 16.72 13.39
CA THR A 238 -6.87 17.09 14.79
C THR A 238 -5.40 17.34 15.11
N ASP A 239 -4.45 16.90 14.27
CA ASP A 239 -3.04 17.29 14.46
C ASP A 239 -2.87 18.77 14.06
N PRO A 240 -2.51 19.67 15.01
CA PRO A 240 -2.38 21.09 14.74
C PRO A 240 -1.24 21.41 13.75
N LEU A 241 -0.29 20.50 13.56
CA LEU A 241 0.85 20.68 12.64
C LEU A 241 0.73 19.83 11.37
N TYR A 242 -0.45 19.25 11.11
CA TYR A 242 -0.66 18.30 10.03
C TYR A 242 -0.28 18.86 8.65
N TRP A 243 -0.73 20.07 8.33
CA TRP A 243 -0.52 20.66 7.01
C TRP A 243 0.91 21.15 6.80
N ASP A 244 1.60 21.57 7.86
CA ASP A 244 3.04 21.88 7.81
C ASP A 244 3.87 20.62 7.59
N TRP A 245 3.50 19.52 8.25
CA TRP A 245 4.10 18.21 8.01
C TRP A 245 3.88 17.72 6.57
N VAL A 246 2.65 17.84 6.04
CA VAL A 246 2.31 17.55 4.64
C VAL A 246 3.19 18.37 3.69
N LYS A 247 3.32 19.69 3.93
CA LYS A 247 4.13 20.58 3.11
C LYS A 247 5.61 20.20 3.15
N TYR A 248 6.16 19.91 4.32
CA TYR A 248 7.55 19.48 4.46
C TYR A 248 7.80 18.17 3.70
N GLU A 249 6.94 17.18 3.86
CA GLU A 249 7.14 15.90 3.18
C GLU A 249 7.01 16.01 1.66
N GLU A 250 6.03 16.78 1.18
CA GLU A 250 5.78 16.94 -0.24
C GLU A 250 6.90 17.70 -0.97
N TYR A 251 7.32 18.84 -0.42
CA TYR A 251 8.19 19.78 -1.12
C TYR A 251 9.66 19.65 -0.71
N VAL A 252 9.96 18.98 0.41
CA VAL A 252 11.33 18.81 0.89
C VAL A 252 11.70 17.33 0.93
N LEU A 253 11.03 16.52 1.74
CA LEU A 253 11.49 15.14 1.98
C LEU A 253 11.44 14.27 0.73
N LEU A 254 10.29 14.21 0.04
CA LEU A 254 10.09 13.35 -1.11
C LEU A 254 11.02 13.68 -2.30
N PRO A 255 11.20 14.95 -2.72
CA PRO A 255 12.14 15.28 -3.79
C PRO A 255 13.59 14.87 -3.46
N HIS A 256 14.03 15.07 -2.21
CA HIS A 256 15.37 14.61 -1.79
C HIS A 256 15.48 13.09 -1.79
N LEU A 257 14.42 12.36 -1.39
CA LEU A 257 14.42 10.90 -1.42
C LEU A 257 14.49 10.39 -2.86
N ILE A 258 13.69 10.96 -3.77
CA ILE A 258 13.72 10.59 -5.20
C ILE A 258 15.11 10.85 -5.78
N SER A 259 15.72 11.99 -5.47
CA SER A 259 17.08 12.31 -5.91
C SER A 259 18.10 11.28 -5.40
N ALA A 260 18.07 10.97 -4.11
CA ALA A 260 18.97 10.00 -3.48
C ALA A 260 18.78 8.58 -4.02
N MET A 261 17.54 8.15 -4.27
CA MET A 261 17.24 6.85 -4.90
C MET A 261 17.81 6.78 -6.32
N ARG A 262 17.68 7.84 -7.13
CA ARG A 262 18.21 7.89 -8.51
C ARG A 262 19.74 7.87 -8.53
N SER A 263 20.39 8.52 -7.56
CA SER A 263 21.86 8.51 -7.45
C SER A 263 22.41 7.32 -6.65
N LYS A 264 21.54 6.42 -6.17
CA LYS A 264 21.88 5.31 -5.26
C LYS A 264 22.66 5.77 -4.01
N ASP A 265 22.37 6.98 -3.51
CA ASP A 265 22.90 7.50 -2.25
C ASP A 265 22.11 6.90 -1.08
N TYR A 266 22.36 5.60 -0.82
CA TYR A 266 21.60 4.87 0.18
C TYR A 266 21.75 5.42 1.61
N PRO A 267 22.91 5.91 2.07
CA PRO A 267 22.98 6.58 3.37
C PRO A 267 21.98 7.73 3.52
N ARG A 268 21.79 8.53 2.46
CA ARG A 268 20.78 9.59 2.43
C ARG A 268 19.36 9.05 2.32
N VAL A 269 19.12 8.00 1.53
CA VAL A 269 17.82 7.32 1.46
C VAL A 269 17.40 6.83 2.85
N TRP A 270 18.33 6.23 3.60
CA TRP A 270 18.07 5.71 4.93
C TRP A 270 17.73 6.79 5.93
N GLU A 271 18.50 7.89 5.93
CA GLU A 271 18.20 9.07 6.75
C GLU A 271 16.78 9.60 6.51
N LEU A 272 16.41 9.78 5.24
CA LEU A 272 15.10 10.33 4.86
C LEU A 272 13.96 9.36 5.17
N THR A 273 14.20 8.06 5.05
CA THR A 273 13.22 7.01 5.38
C THR A 273 12.91 6.98 6.88
N MET A 274 13.94 7.07 7.73
CA MET A 274 13.75 7.16 9.19
C MET A 274 13.00 8.45 9.55
N LYS A 275 13.39 9.59 8.98
CA LYS A 275 12.69 10.88 9.17
C LYS A 275 11.20 10.83 8.78
N ALA A 276 10.87 10.19 7.65
CA ALA A 276 9.48 10.04 7.22
C ALA A 276 8.68 9.10 8.13
N SER A 277 9.30 8.05 8.65
CA SER A 277 8.69 7.18 9.66
C SER A 277 8.40 7.96 10.95
N ASP A 278 9.38 8.69 11.48
CA ASP A 278 9.21 9.45 12.73
C ASP A 278 8.23 10.61 12.56
N GLY A 279 8.21 11.26 11.40
CA GLY A 279 7.25 12.31 11.06
C GLY A 279 5.81 11.81 11.09
N LEU A 280 5.56 10.61 10.55
CA LEU A 280 4.26 9.94 10.61
C LEU A 280 3.81 9.70 12.05
N HIS A 281 4.62 9.02 12.87
CA HIS A 281 4.24 8.68 14.25
C HIS A 281 4.16 9.92 15.14
N SER A 282 4.95 10.96 14.85
CA SER A 282 4.83 12.26 15.51
C SER A 282 3.48 12.93 15.20
N SER A 283 3.00 12.86 13.96
CA SER A 283 1.68 13.40 13.57
C SER A 283 0.53 12.65 14.27
N MET A 284 0.63 11.32 14.35
CA MET A 284 -0.31 10.49 15.11
C MET A 284 -0.35 10.83 16.61
N LEU A 285 0.82 11.06 17.22
CA LEU A 285 0.94 11.43 18.64
C LEU A 285 0.33 12.79 18.96
N ARG A 286 0.42 13.76 18.03
CA ARG A 286 -0.18 15.10 18.19
C ARG A 286 -1.69 15.15 17.91
N SER A 287 -2.26 14.08 17.38
CA SER A 287 -3.70 13.98 17.09
C SER A 287 -4.54 13.85 18.37
N TYR A 288 -5.84 14.12 18.31
CA TYR A 288 -6.77 13.91 19.42
C TYR A 288 -8.03 13.12 18.99
N PRO A 289 -8.32 11.94 19.58
CA PRO A 289 -7.50 11.24 20.58
C PRO A 289 -6.12 10.86 20.00
N ARG A 290 -5.12 10.78 20.88
CA ARG A 290 -3.76 10.40 20.47
C ARG A 290 -3.76 8.99 19.88
N ILE A 291 -2.99 8.79 18.82
CA ILE A 291 -2.83 7.49 18.18
C ILE A 291 -1.40 7.00 18.43
N VAL A 292 -1.27 5.77 18.92
CA VAL A 292 0.02 5.12 19.20
C VAL A 292 -0.01 3.73 18.59
N TYR A 293 0.86 3.49 17.61
CA TYR A 293 1.06 2.17 17.01
C TYR A 293 2.37 1.51 17.43
N MET A 294 3.43 2.30 17.61
CA MET A 294 4.71 1.81 18.09
C MET A 294 4.61 1.41 19.56
N ASN A 295 5.28 0.32 19.91
CA ASN A 295 5.42 -0.16 21.29
C ASN A 295 6.91 -0.19 21.70
N ASP A 296 7.20 -0.73 22.88
CA ASP A 296 8.57 -0.84 23.39
C ASP A 296 9.50 -1.60 22.44
N ASP A 297 9.02 -2.69 21.82
CA ASP A 297 9.79 -3.43 20.82
C ASP A 297 10.08 -2.59 19.57
N SER A 298 9.10 -1.81 19.09
CA SER A 298 9.31 -0.86 18.00
C SER A 298 10.45 0.10 18.31
N HIS A 299 10.43 0.72 19.50
CA HIS A 299 11.46 1.67 19.92
C HIS A 299 12.81 1.00 20.14
N LYS A 300 12.84 -0.22 20.70
CA LYS A 300 14.07 -1.01 20.86
C LYS A 300 14.71 -1.34 19.51
N VAL A 301 13.92 -1.80 18.52
CA VAL A 301 14.44 -2.07 17.17
C VAL A 301 14.95 -0.80 16.50
N ALA A 302 14.22 0.32 16.60
CA ALA A 302 14.70 1.60 16.08
C ALA A 302 16.05 2.00 16.69
N GLY A 303 16.20 1.86 18.01
CA GLY A 303 17.45 2.10 18.73
C GLY A 303 18.61 1.23 18.24
N LEU A 304 18.38 -0.07 18.03
CA LEU A 304 19.39 -1.00 17.50
C LEU A 304 19.89 -0.57 16.12
N ILE A 305 19.00 -0.11 15.24
CA ILE A 305 19.39 0.38 13.91
C ILE A 305 20.17 1.69 13.99
N ILE A 306 19.80 2.61 14.88
CA ILE A 306 20.53 3.86 15.12
C ILE A 306 21.96 3.54 15.61
N GLU A 307 22.10 2.68 16.61
CA GLU A 307 23.39 2.27 17.15
C GLU A 307 24.26 1.58 16.09
N LEU A 308 23.66 0.70 15.29
CA LEU A 308 24.35 0.01 14.19
C LEU A 308 24.89 1.00 13.13
N ASN A 309 24.11 2.02 12.77
CA ASN A 309 24.56 3.08 11.86
C ASN A 309 25.66 3.94 12.48
N GLN A 310 25.54 4.32 13.76
CA GLN A 310 26.55 5.10 14.48
C GLN A 310 27.89 4.36 14.57
N ASN A 311 27.86 3.09 14.97
CA ASN A 311 29.05 2.24 15.07
C ASN A 311 29.72 1.98 13.71
N HIS A 312 28.96 2.04 12.61
CA HIS A 312 29.50 1.95 11.27
C HIS A 312 30.06 3.28 10.73
N GLY A 313 29.66 4.41 11.30
CA GLY A 313 30.07 5.76 10.85
C GLY A 313 29.27 6.31 9.67
N THR A 314 28.27 5.58 9.16
CA THR A 314 27.31 6.04 8.16
C THR A 314 26.03 5.21 8.23
N ASN A 315 24.93 5.73 7.68
CA ASN A 315 23.68 4.97 7.62
C ASN A 315 23.81 3.80 6.64
N ILE A 316 23.71 2.57 7.15
CA ILE A 316 23.69 1.34 6.37
C ILE A 316 22.32 0.67 6.35
N ALA A 317 21.42 1.12 7.22
CA ALA A 317 20.03 0.71 7.24
C ALA A 317 19.11 1.83 7.72
N ALA A 318 17.82 1.69 7.40
CA ALA A 318 16.75 2.50 7.96
C ALA A 318 15.67 1.62 8.56
N TYR A 319 15.17 2.00 9.72
CA TYR A 319 13.88 1.49 10.20
C TYR A 319 12.73 2.30 9.62
N SER A 320 11.56 1.68 9.58
CA SER A 320 10.33 2.32 9.20
C SER A 320 9.15 1.59 9.81
N PHE A 321 8.15 2.34 10.28
CA PHE A 321 6.96 1.80 10.92
C PHE A 321 5.73 2.35 10.20
N ASP A 322 4.83 1.44 9.79
CA ASP A 322 3.51 1.82 9.27
C ASP A 322 2.51 1.97 10.43
N ALA A 323 1.23 1.73 10.19
CA ALA A 323 0.18 1.76 11.21
C ALA A 323 0.20 0.49 12.09
N GLY A 324 1.33 0.16 12.72
CA GLY A 324 1.48 -0.99 13.59
C GLY A 324 2.88 -1.04 14.23
N PRO A 325 3.10 -1.96 15.17
CA PRO A 325 4.37 -2.02 15.91
C PRO A 325 5.51 -2.69 15.14
N ASN A 326 5.20 -3.40 14.05
CA ASN A 326 6.17 -4.21 13.33
C ASN A 326 7.17 -3.35 12.54
N PRO A 327 8.49 -3.46 12.86
CA PRO A 327 9.53 -2.77 12.11
C PRO A 327 9.68 -3.34 10.70
N VAL A 328 9.87 -2.43 9.75
CA VAL A 328 10.43 -2.71 8.44
C VAL A 328 11.80 -2.06 8.38
N ILE A 329 12.81 -2.84 8.03
CA ILE A 329 14.19 -2.36 7.92
C ILE A 329 14.61 -2.43 6.47
N PHE A 330 15.06 -1.31 5.92
CA PHE A 330 15.60 -1.21 4.57
C PHE A 330 17.11 -1.15 4.63
N THR A 331 17.78 -1.90 3.76
CA THR A 331 19.24 -1.98 3.72
C THR A 331 19.69 -2.53 2.35
N THR A 332 20.99 -2.71 2.16
CA THR A 332 21.56 -3.44 1.02
C THR A 332 21.91 -4.88 1.42
N GLN A 333 22.05 -5.76 0.43
CA GLN A 333 22.39 -7.18 0.60
C GLN A 333 23.65 -7.40 1.46
N GLU A 334 24.61 -6.49 1.38
CA GLU A 334 25.86 -6.51 2.16
C GLU A 334 25.60 -6.58 3.67
N TYR A 335 24.65 -5.81 4.19
CA TYR A 335 24.44 -5.66 5.64
C TYR A 335 23.36 -6.58 6.21
N VAL A 336 22.68 -7.38 5.39
CA VAL A 336 21.58 -8.25 5.84
C VAL A 336 22.00 -9.16 6.98
N GLN A 337 23.12 -9.89 6.83
CA GLN A 337 23.56 -10.85 7.85
C GLN A 337 23.87 -10.16 9.17
N LYS A 338 24.55 -9.00 9.13
CA LYS A 338 24.86 -8.19 10.31
C LYS A 338 23.59 -7.75 11.03
N ILE A 339 22.62 -7.19 10.29
CA ILE A 339 21.37 -6.68 10.86
C ILE A 339 20.52 -7.82 11.44
N VAL A 340 20.37 -8.93 10.71
CA VAL A 340 19.64 -10.11 11.18
C VAL A 340 20.29 -10.70 12.43
N GLY A 341 21.63 -10.75 12.49
CA GLY A 341 22.37 -11.17 13.68
C GLY A 341 22.01 -10.31 14.89
N VAL A 342 22.15 -8.98 14.77
CA VAL A 342 21.81 -8.03 15.85
C VAL A 342 20.37 -8.18 16.32
N LEU A 343 19.41 -8.36 15.40
CA LEU A 343 18.00 -8.56 15.76
C LEU A 343 17.79 -9.87 16.54
N ARG A 344 18.40 -10.97 16.10
CA ARG A 344 18.29 -12.28 16.78
C ARG A 344 18.94 -12.28 18.15
N ASP A 345 20.12 -11.68 18.27
CA ASP A 345 20.83 -11.54 19.56
C ASP A 345 20.00 -10.72 20.58
N ASN A 346 19.04 -9.94 20.10
CA ASN A 346 18.11 -9.15 20.90
C ASN A 346 16.71 -9.78 21.09
N GLY A 347 16.53 -11.05 20.68
CA GLY A 347 15.32 -11.83 20.89
C GLY A 347 14.26 -11.74 19.79
N TYR A 348 14.60 -11.21 18.61
CA TYR A 348 13.66 -11.12 17.49
C TYR A 348 13.90 -12.23 16.47
N ASP A 349 13.16 -13.33 16.59
CA ASP A 349 13.34 -14.51 15.72
C ASP A 349 12.44 -14.53 14.48
N ARG A 350 11.30 -13.82 14.53
CA ARG A 350 10.31 -13.77 13.45
C ARG A 350 10.69 -12.73 12.39
N ILE A 351 11.71 -13.06 11.61
CA ILE A 351 12.29 -12.18 10.58
C ILE A 351 12.05 -12.78 9.20
N SER A 352 11.55 -11.96 8.27
CA SER A 352 11.53 -12.25 6.84
C SER A 352 12.43 -11.28 6.09
N VAL A 353 13.17 -11.77 5.11
CA VAL A 353 14.05 -10.94 4.26
C VAL A 353 13.55 -11.01 2.83
N SER A 354 13.22 -9.85 2.27
CA SER A 354 12.69 -9.69 0.92
C SER A 354 13.70 -8.98 0.02
N LYS A 355 13.72 -9.39 -1.26
CA LYS A 355 14.20 -8.53 -2.34
C LYS A 355 13.14 -7.49 -2.70
N VAL A 356 13.57 -6.47 -3.44
CA VAL A 356 12.66 -5.58 -4.16
C VAL A 356 12.04 -6.34 -5.33
N GLY A 357 10.71 -6.29 -5.45
CA GLY A 357 9.93 -7.11 -6.38
C GLY A 357 9.25 -6.33 -7.50
N LYS A 358 8.65 -7.10 -8.42
CA LYS A 358 7.76 -6.60 -9.48
C LYS A 358 6.38 -6.28 -8.94
N GLY A 359 5.63 -5.44 -9.65
CA GLY A 359 4.27 -5.09 -9.26
C GLY A 359 3.24 -6.14 -9.68
N THR A 360 1.99 -5.69 -9.74
CA THR A 360 0.83 -6.54 -9.99
C THR A 360 0.79 -7.02 -11.44
N ARG A 361 0.49 -8.30 -11.64
CA ARG A 361 0.38 -8.90 -12.98
C ARG A 361 -0.63 -10.03 -13.00
N GLN A 362 -1.23 -10.27 -14.17
CA GLN A 362 -1.96 -11.51 -14.41
C GLN A 362 -0.97 -12.68 -14.50
N VAL A 363 -1.35 -13.81 -13.90
CA VAL A 363 -0.69 -15.11 -14.07
C VAL A 363 -1.60 -16.05 -14.85
N ASP A 364 -1.05 -17.12 -15.40
CA ASP A 364 -1.86 -18.14 -16.04
C ASP A 364 -2.70 -18.92 -15.01
N GLU A 365 -3.72 -19.63 -15.49
CA GLU A 365 -4.66 -20.36 -14.63
C GLU A 365 -3.97 -21.46 -13.81
N LYS A 366 -2.98 -22.15 -14.39
CA LYS A 366 -2.27 -23.24 -13.70
C LYS A 366 -1.43 -22.69 -12.56
N GLU A 367 -0.70 -21.61 -12.80
CA GLU A 367 0.08 -20.91 -11.77
C GLU A 367 -0.84 -20.31 -10.69
N GLY A 368 -1.92 -19.63 -11.10
CA GLY A 368 -2.86 -18.99 -10.19
C GLY A 368 -3.52 -19.96 -9.23
N ARG A 369 -4.05 -21.08 -9.73
CA ARG A 369 -4.63 -22.15 -8.90
C ARG A 369 -3.61 -22.75 -7.94
N ARG A 370 -2.41 -23.05 -8.42
CA ARG A 370 -1.32 -23.58 -7.58
C ARG A 370 -0.96 -22.64 -6.43
N LEU A 371 -0.85 -21.34 -6.70
CA LEU A 371 -0.55 -20.34 -5.68
C LEU A 371 -1.69 -20.21 -4.66
N LEU A 372 -2.94 -20.18 -5.11
CA LEU A 372 -4.11 -20.14 -4.22
C LEU A 372 -4.11 -21.33 -3.27
N GLU A 373 -4.01 -22.55 -3.80
CA GLU A 373 -4.00 -23.78 -3.00
C GLU A 373 -2.82 -23.82 -2.02
N TYR A 374 -1.62 -23.43 -2.46
CA TYR A 374 -0.44 -23.38 -1.61
C TYR A 374 -0.66 -22.45 -0.41
N ILE A 375 -1.11 -21.22 -0.67
CA ILE A 375 -1.28 -20.21 0.38
C ILE A 375 -2.40 -20.60 1.34
N GLU A 376 -3.52 -21.10 0.84
CA GLU A 376 -4.64 -21.52 1.69
C GLU A 376 -4.30 -22.75 2.55
N ASN A 377 -3.52 -23.70 2.03
CA ASN A 377 -3.06 -24.84 2.82
C ASN A 377 -2.11 -24.40 3.94
N MET A 378 -1.23 -23.43 3.67
CA MET A 378 -0.39 -22.81 4.69
C MET A 378 -1.25 -22.18 5.80
N LYS A 379 -2.30 -21.44 5.42
CA LYS A 379 -3.24 -20.78 6.36
C LYS A 379 -4.13 -21.72 7.18
N ARG A 380 -4.32 -22.96 6.75
CA ARG A 380 -5.03 -23.99 7.53
C ARG A 380 -4.13 -24.66 8.57
N SER A 381 -2.81 -24.53 8.41
CA SER A 381 -1.81 -25.15 9.27
C SER A 381 -1.32 -24.21 10.38
N ASP A 382 -1.57 -22.91 10.24
CA ASP A 382 -1.39 -21.85 11.25
C ASP A 382 -2.65 -21.70 12.12
#